data_AF-A0A015ZMR3-F1
#
_entry.id   AF-A0A015ZMR3-F1
#
_cell.length_a   1.000
_cell.length_b   1.000
_cell.length_c   1.000
_cell.angle_alpha   90.00
_cell.angle_beta   90.00
_cell.angle_gamma   90.00
#
_symmetry.space_group_name_H-M   'P 1'
#
loop_
_entity.id
_entity.type
_entity.pdbx_description
1 polymer ?
#
loop_
_entity_poly.entity_id
_entity_poly.type
_entity_poly.pdbx_seq_one_letter_code
_entity_poly.pdbx_strand_id
1 'polypeptide(L)'
;MCGYPISSFLFWKIREEKKKDWTSYEFIKDFDQAKPHNKEANLDGVNQDIYLVLDGQQRITSINIALRGSYRFFYRKWRTTRLYLNLLWDKGDDNPEEMTYQFLFKEDETPLQRTDYPQLWYRVGDILNYDDAEDAKDSIENQLNAFDDEAKKKARKMISKLFSVVNVSQNINYYEEKSDDYDKVLEIFIRTNTGGQKLEYSDILLSTATAKWRNLNAREEINEFTDEINKIGTGYNFGKDFVMKGAMYLTENLPIQYKLSSFTKKNLECIEDHWDETKDAIANSIKLVSRYGFTDKNLVARLVLLPIAQYLRGKNKGYLTSSNLKDVEDQNNIQKWIIMMLLKGVLGSSTDNKLNSMRPV
;
A
#
# COMPACT_ATOMS: atom_id res chain seq x y z
N MET A 1 21.09 7.88 -12.78
CA MET A 1 21.91 8.94 -13.44
C MET A 1 23.13 9.39 -12.62
N CYS A 2 23.12 9.34 -11.27
CA CYS A 2 24.30 9.62 -10.44
C CYS A 2 25.32 8.46 -10.36
N GLY A 3 25.05 7.31 -10.97
CA GLY A 3 25.94 6.15 -10.94
C GLY A 3 25.80 5.28 -9.68
N TYR A 4 24.88 5.60 -8.77
CA TYR A 4 24.58 4.75 -7.63
C TYR A 4 23.86 3.46 -8.08
N PRO A 5 24.22 2.29 -7.52
CA PRO A 5 23.56 1.04 -7.84
C PRO A 5 22.11 1.06 -7.35
N ILE A 6 21.20 0.53 -8.17
CA ILE A 6 19.87 0.16 -7.66
C ILE A 6 20.10 -1.14 -6.89
N SER A 7 19.80 -1.14 -5.59
CA SER A 7 19.96 -2.30 -4.72
C SER A 7 19.31 -3.56 -5.33
N SER A 8 19.81 -4.74 -4.97
CA SER A 8 19.43 -6.01 -5.59
C SER A 8 17.94 -6.34 -5.44
N PHE A 9 17.38 -7.02 -6.43
CA PHE A 9 16.04 -7.57 -6.42
C PHE A 9 16.08 -9.07 -6.18
N LEU A 10 15.01 -9.60 -5.59
CA LEU A 10 14.80 -11.02 -5.46
C LEU A 10 13.56 -11.42 -6.25
N PHE A 11 13.76 -12.18 -7.31
CA PHE A 11 12.69 -12.75 -8.12
C PHE A 11 12.46 -14.21 -7.76
N TRP A 12 11.21 -14.64 -7.88
CA TRP A 12 10.82 -16.02 -7.79
C TRP A 12 10.25 -16.48 -9.12
N LYS A 13 10.91 -17.46 -9.72
CA LYS A 13 10.52 -18.04 -10.99
C LYS A 13 9.50 -19.15 -10.76
N ILE A 14 8.28 -18.94 -11.26
CA ILE A 14 7.21 -19.93 -11.25
C ILE A 14 7.07 -20.47 -12.67
N ARG A 15 7.09 -21.81 -12.78
CA ARG A 15 6.92 -22.49 -14.06
C ARG A 15 5.50 -22.32 -14.58
N GLU A 16 5.35 -22.31 -15.90
CA GLU A 16 4.05 -22.19 -16.57
C GLU A 16 2.96 -23.12 -16.01
N GLU A 17 3.31 -24.38 -15.81
CA GLU A 17 2.42 -25.42 -15.28
C GLU A 17 1.81 -25.08 -13.92
N LYS A 18 2.51 -24.29 -13.10
CA LYS A 18 2.12 -23.95 -11.73
C LYS A 18 1.58 -22.54 -11.58
N LYS A 19 1.45 -21.76 -12.66
CA LYS A 19 1.02 -20.35 -12.59
C LYS A 19 -0.34 -20.16 -11.92
N LYS A 20 -1.25 -21.12 -12.09
CA LYS A 20 -2.61 -21.08 -11.52
C LYS A 20 -2.66 -21.40 -10.03
N ASP A 21 -1.58 -21.95 -9.48
CA ASP A 21 -1.49 -22.23 -8.05
C ASP A 21 -1.24 -20.95 -7.22
N TRP A 22 -0.98 -19.82 -7.89
CA TRP A 22 -0.57 -18.57 -7.26
C TRP A 22 -1.43 -17.39 -7.68
N THR A 23 -2.00 -16.71 -6.69
CA THR A 23 -2.59 -15.38 -6.90
C THR A 23 -1.46 -14.37 -7.08
N SER A 24 -1.45 -13.67 -8.21
CA SER A 24 -0.45 -12.65 -8.52
C SER A 24 -1.11 -11.28 -8.68
N TYR A 25 -0.35 -10.22 -8.42
CA TYR A 25 -0.85 -8.85 -8.45
C TYR A 25 0.01 -7.99 -9.35
N GLU A 26 -0.62 -7.09 -10.08
CA GLU A 26 0.11 -6.13 -10.91
C GLU A 26 0.81 -5.08 -10.06
N PHE A 27 1.97 -4.63 -10.52
CA PHE A 27 2.58 -3.42 -9.97
C PHE A 27 1.71 -2.21 -10.29
N ILE A 28 1.51 -1.35 -9.28
CA ILE A 28 0.76 -0.12 -9.48
C ILE A 28 1.47 0.69 -10.56
N LYS A 29 0.73 1.00 -11.63
CA LYS A 29 1.17 1.89 -12.70
C LYS A 29 0.65 3.30 -12.43
N ASP A 30 -0.65 3.43 -12.26
CA ASP A 30 -1.31 4.70 -11.94
C ASP A 30 -1.68 4.70 -10.45
N PHE A 31 -0.85 5.34 -9.63
CA PHE A 31 -1.08 5.43 -8.20
C PHE A 31 -2.18 6.44 -7.90
N ASP A 32 -3.15 6.02 -7.07
CA ASP A 32 -4.26 6.84 -6.63
C ASP A 32 -4.35 6.82 -5.11
N GLN A 33 -4.10 7.96 -4.48
CA GLN A 33 -4.16 8.08 -3.03
C GLN A 33 -5.54 7.67 -2.44
N ALA A 34 -6.63 7.78 -3.21
CA ALA A 34 -7.95 7.34 -2.76
C ALA A 34 -8.16 5.83 -2.82
N LYS A 35 -7.42 5.13 -3.68
CA LYS A 35 -7.53 3.69 -3.94
C LYS A 35 -6.14 3.09 -4.16
N PRO A 36 -5.30 3.00 -3.11
CA PRO A 36 -3.88 2.64 -3.25
C PRO A 36 -3.64 1.13 -3.34
N HIS A 37 -4.60 0.37 -3.89
CA HIS A 37 -4.57 -1.10 -3.88
C HIS A 37 -4.13 -1.66 -5.23
N ASN A 38 -3.31 -2.72 -5.18
CA ASN A 38 -2.93 -3.49 -6.37
C ASN A 38 -4.14 -4.25 -6.91
N LYS A 39 -4.23 -4.36 -8.24
CA LYS A 39 -5.18 -5.23 -8.92
C LYS A 39 -4.60 -6.63 -9.06
N GLU A 40 -5.46 -7.64 -9.02
CA GLU A 40 -5.08 -9.00 -9.38
C GLU A 40 -4.61 -9.04 -10.84
N ALA A 41 -3.51 -9.75 -11.09
CA ALA A 41 -2.95 -9.88 -12.43
C ALA A 41 -3.68 -11.00 -13.17
N ASN A 42 -4.19 -10.69 -14.36
CA ASN A 42 -4.74 -11.70 -15.24
C ASN A 42 -3.59 -12.40 -15.99
N LEU A 43 -3.38 -13.69 -15.69
CA LEU A 43 -2.36 -14.53 -16.33
C LEU A 43 -2.91 -15.41 -17.45
N ASP A 44 -4.20 -15.29 -17.79
CA ASP A 44 -4.81 -16.04 -18.87
C ASP A 44 -4.12 -15.72 -20.22
N GLY A 45 -3.74 -16.76 -20.95
CA GLY A 45 -3.02 -16.65 -22.23
C GLY A 45 -1.52 -16.38 -22.11
N VAL A 46 -0.95 -16.32 -20.90
CA VAL A 46 0.49 -16.15 -20.69
C VAL A 46 1.21 -17.51 -20.68
N ASN A 47 1.62 -17.99 -21.86
CA ASN A 47 2.22 -19.31 -22.06
C ASN A 47 3.76 -19.33 -21.88
N GLN A 48 4.30 -18.83 -20.75
CA GLN A 48 5.75 -18.58 -20.65
C GLN A 48 6.42 -18.41 -19.26
N ASP A 49 6.32 -19.24 -18.23
CA ASP A 49 6.88 -18.89 -16.88
C ASP A 49 6.46 -17.49 -16.33
N ILE A 50 6.52 -17.26 -15.02
CA ILE A 50 6.32 -15.92 -14.47
C ILE A 50 7.38 -15.64 -13.42
N TYR A 51 7.67 -14.36 -13.23
CA TYR A 51 8.61 -13.87 -12.24
C TYR A 51 7.86 -13.02 -11.22
N LEU A 52 7.68 -13.54 -10.01
CA LEU A 52 7.16 -12.76 -8.89
C LEU A 52 8.30 -12.04 -8.19
N VAL A 53 8.02 -10.89 -7.56
CA VAL A 53 9.01 -10.13 -6.81
C VAL A 53 8.85 -10.42 -5.32
N LEU A 54 9.87 -11.04 -4.73
CA LEU A 54 9.95 -11.33 -3.29
C LEU A 54 10.55 -10.15 -2.50
N ASP A 55 11.53 -9.45 -3.09
CA ASP A 55 12.10 -8.23 -2.53
C ASP A 55 12.30 -7.16 -3.61
N GLY A 56 12.08 -5.91 -3.22
CA GLY A 56 12.12 -4.75 -4.11
C GLY A 56 10.76 -4.36 -4.67
N GLN A 57 9.66 -4.85 -4.10
CA GLN A 57 8.30 -4.54 -4.53
C GLN A 57 8.01 -3.03 -4.57
N GLN A 58 8.42 -2.29 -3.52
CA GLN A 58 8.26 -0.84 -3.48
C GLN A 58 9.14 -0.13 -4.54
N ARG A 59 10.38 -0.62 -4.73
CA ARG A 59 11.35 -0.04 -5.69
C ARG A 59 10.85 -0.19 -7.13
N ILE A 60 10.42 -1.39 -7.52
CA ILE A 60 9.93 -1.65 -8.87
C ILE A 60 8.61 -0.92 -9.12
N THR A 61 7.75 -0.78 -8.11
CA THR A 61 6.51 0.01 -8.21
C THR A 61 6.83 1.50 -8.43
N SER A 62 7.76 2.07 -7.67
CA SER A 62 8.19 3.46 -7.86
C SER A 62 8.78 3.70 -9.26
N ILE A 63 9.59 2.77 -9.76
CA ILE A 63 10.14 2.83 -11.12
C ILE A 63 9.02 2.74 -12.17
N ASN A 64 8.06 1.83 -11.98
CA ASN A 64 6.93 1.66 -12.90
C ASN A 64 6.03 2.91 -12.94
N ILE A 65 5.76 3.54 -11.80
CA ILE A 65 5.02 4.81 -11.71
C ILE A 65 5.81 5.92 -12.42
N ALA A 66 7.11 6.03 -12.14
CA ALA A 66 7.99 7.05 -12.72
C ALA A 66 8.08 6.97 -14.25
N LEU A 67 8.20 5.75 -14.80
CA LEU A 67 8.43 5.53 -16.22
C LEU A 67 7.14 5.38 -17.03
N ARG A 68 6.12 4.69 -16.51
CA ARG A 68 4.94 4.30 -17.31
C ARG A 68 3.64 4.88 -16.79
N GLY A 69 3.68 5.52 -15.63
CA GLY A 69 2.49 5.75 -14.82
C GLY A 69 2.20 7.20 -14.48
N SER A 70 1.39 7.35 -13.44
CA SER A 70 0.99 8.63 -12.88
C SER A 70 0.83 8.54 -11.36
N TYR A 71 0.90 9.69 -10.70
CA TYR A 71 0.74 9.82 -9.26
C TYR A 71 -0.40 10.79 -8.96
N ARG A 72 -1.52 10.27 -8.44
CA ARG A 72 -2.72 11.04 -8.14
C ARG A 72 -2.88 11.26 -6.64
N PHE A 73 -2.95 12.52 -6.23
CA PHE A 73 -3.05 12.92 -4.82
C PHE A 73 -3.96 14.13 -4.64
N PHE A 74 -4.43 14.33 -3.41
CA PHE A 74 -5.27 15.47 -3.07
C PHE A 74 -4.43 16.60 -2.47
N TYR A 75 -4.38 17.75 -3.15
CA TYR A 75 -3.84 19.00 -2.60
C TYR A 75 -4.69 20.18 -3.06
N ARG A 76 -5.62 20.61 -2.19
CA ARG A 76 -6.74 21.55 -2.45
C ARG A 76 -7.74 21.06 -3.50
N LYS A 77 -7.26 20.41 -4.56
CA LYS A 77 -7.99 19.67 -5.58
C LYS A 77 -7.27 18.35 -5.86
N TRP A 78 -7.95 17.40 -6.47
CA TRP A 78 -7.29 16.20 -7.02
C TRP A 78 -6.36 16.61 -8.15
N ARG A 79 -5.12 16.13 -8.08
CA ARG A 79 -4.08 16.36 -9.09
C ARG A 79 -3.51 15.05 -9.55
N THR A 80 -3.24 14.94 -10.84
CA THR A 80 -2.59 13.76 -11.43
C THR A 80 -1.29 14.22 -12.06
N THR A 81 -0.16 13.74 -11.53
CA THR A 81 1.16 14.15 -11.97
C THR A 81 1.93 13.00 -12.60
N ARG A 82 2.95 13.32 -13.40
CA ARG A 82 3.91 12.39 -13.98
C ARG A 82 5.32 12.88 -13.70
N LEU A 83 6.31 11.99 -13.79
CA LEU A 83 7.69 12.38 -13.56
C LEU A 83 8.25 13.14 -14.77
N TYR A 84 8.78 14.34 -14.53
CA TYR A 84 9.49 15.15 -15.50
C TYR A 84 10.93 15.39 -15.05
N LEU A 85 11.82 15.52 -16.03
CA LEU A 85 13.21 15.92 -15.85
C LEU A 85 13.41 17.28 -16.52
N ASN A 86 14.03 18.23 -15.82
CA ASN A 86 14.45 19.48 -16.44
C ASN A 86 15.76 19.25 -17.22
N LEU A 87 15.70 19.31 -18.55
CA LEU A 87 16.85 19.07 -19.42
C LEU A 87 17.91 20.17 -19.37
N LEU A 88 17.54 21.36 -18.92
CA LEU A 88 18.42 22.53 -18.83
C LEU A 88 18.99 22.75 -17.43
N TRP A 89 18.61 21.91 -16.46
CA TRP A 89 19.06 22.04 -15.08
C TRP A 89 20.58 22.12 -14.99
N ASP A 90 21.07 23.17 -14.34
CA ASP A 90 22.43 23.23 -13.82
C ASP A 90 22.40 23.16 -12.31
N LYS A 91 23.34 22.41 -11.75
CA LYS A 91 23.52 22.42 -10.31
C LYS A 91 24.10 23.76 -9.83
N GLY A 92 24.82 24.50 -10.68
CA GLY A 92 25.58 25.69 -10.26
C GLY A 92 26.65 25.37 -9.21
N ASP A 93 27.43 26.37 -8.80
CA ASP A 93 28.47 26.22 -7.78
C ASP A 93 27.93 26.36 -6.34
N ASP A 94 26.83 27.10 -6.14
CA ASP A 94 26.16 27.30 -4.85
C ASP A 94 24.89 26.44 -4.73
N ASN A 95 25.04 25.10 -4.75
CA ASN A 95 23.95 24.18 -4.50
C ASN A 95 24.01 23.62 -3.07
N PRO A 96 23.31 24.22 -2.09
CA PRO A 96 23.28 23.72 -0.72
C PRO A 96 22.63 22.32 -0.58
N GLU A 97 21.92 21.83 -1.61
CA GLU A 97 21.20 20.55 -1.60
C GLU A 97 21.91 19.43 -2.40
N GLU A 98 23.11 19.66 -2.95
CA GLU A 98 23.86 18.72 -3.82
C GLU A 98 23.02 18.12 -4.98
N MET A 99 21.96 18.81 -5.39
CA MET A 99 20.96 18.29 -6.31
C MET A 99 21.48 18.25 -7.75
N THR A 100 22.02 17.10 -8.15
CA THR A 100 22.69 16.92 -9.45
C THR A 100 21.72 16.93 -10.63
N TYR A 101 20.48 16.45 -10.44
CA TYR A 101 19.44 16.42 -11.47
C TYR A 101 18.12 16.90 -10.88
N GLN A 102 17.33 17.60 -11.69
CA GLN A 102 16.02 18.08 -11.27
C GLN A 102 14.89 17.24 -11.84
N PHE A 103 14.45 16.29 -11.02
CA PHE A 103 13.23 15.51 -11.25
C PHE A 103 12.08 16.06 -10.42
N LEU A 104 10.90 16.23 -11.04
CA LEU A 104 9.69 16.66 -10.35
C LEU A 104 8.46 15.95 -10.90
N PHE A 105 7.51 15.67 -10.01
CA PHE A 105 6.17 15.24 -10.41
C PHE A 105 5.33 16.47 -10.79
N LYS A 106 4.97 16.59 -12.08
CA LYS A 106 4.21 17.73 -12.63
C LYS A 106 2.95 17.27 -13.36
N GLU A 107 1.95 18.14 -13.46
CA GLU A 107 0.72 17.88 -14.22
C GLU A 107 0.98 17.99 -15.74
N ASP A 108 1.89 18.89 -16.13
CA ASP A 108 2.29 19.20 -17.50
C ASP A 108 3.75 19.70 -17.56
N GLU A 109 4.19 20.08 -18.77
CA GLU A 109 5.54 20.60 -19.05
C GLU A 109 5.73 22.09 -18.70
N THR A 110 4.73 22.75 -18.09
CA THR A 110 4.81 24.20 -17.84
C THR A 110 5.99 24.56 -16.94
N PRO A 111 6.76 25.62 -17.26
CA PRO A 111 7.85 26.09 -16.41
C PRO A 111 7.36 26.45 -15.00
N LEU A 112 8.21 26.20 -14.00
CA LEU A 112 7.98 26.67 -12.65
C LEU A 112 8.00 28.20 -12.64
N GLN A 113 7.03 28.79 -11.93
CA GLN A 113 6.99 30.23 -11.72
C GLN A 113 8.02 30.62 -10.65
N ARG A 114 8.52 31.86 -10.72
CA ARG A 114 9.44 32.46 -9.73
C ARG A 114 10.78 31.73 -9.62
N THR A 115 11.35 31.36 -10.76
CA THR A 115 12.67 30.75 -10.87
C THR A 115 13.48 31.50 -11.92
N ASP A 116 14.75 31.76 -11.63
CA ASP A 116 15.60 32.62 -12.47
C ASP A 116 16.54 31.81 -13.40
N TYR A 117 16.20 30.54 -13.66
CA TYR A 117 16.99 29.64 -14.52
C TYR A 117 16.15 29.08 -15.69
N PRO A 118 16.79 28.74 -16.83
CA PRO A 118 16.11 28.16 -17.97
C PRO A 118 15.54 26.77 -17.66
N GLN A 119 14.35 26.50 -18.18
CA GLN A 119 13.61 25.26 -17.91
C GLN A 119 13.10 24.64 -19.20
N LEU A 120 13.35 23.34 -19.35
CA LEU A 120 12.74 22.51 -20.37
C LEU A 120 12.34 21.17 -19.74
N TRP A 121 11.06 21.01 -19.45
CA TRP A 121 10.54 19.85 -18.73
C TRP A 121 10.20 18.73 -19.71
N TYR A 122 10.98 17.66 -19.66
CA TYR A 122 10.76 16.46 -20.45
C TYR A 122 10.09 15.38 -19.61
N ARG A 123 8.99 14.80 -20.10
CA ARG A 123 8.31 13.70 -19.41
C ARG A 123 9.20 12.45 -19.50
N VAL A 124 9.66 11.95 -18.36
CA VAL A 124 10.65 10.86 -18.29
C VAL A 124 10.18 9.61 -19.03
N GLY A 125 8.89 9.28 -18.91
CA GLY A 125 8.32 8.08 -19.54
C GLY A 125 8.36 8.06 -21.07
N ASP A 126 8.44 9.22 -21.71
CA ASP A 126 8.45 9.28 -23.19
C ASP A 126 9.77 8.71 -23.74
N ILE A 127 10.82 8.58 -22.91
CA ILE A 127 12.11 7.96 -23.30
C ILE A 127 11.98 6.48 -23.68
N LEU A 128 10.89 5.83 -23.30
CA LEU A 128 10.61 4.42 -23.62
C LEU A 128 10.11 4.23 -25.06
N ASN A 129 9.79 5.32 -25.78
CA ASN A 129 9.23 5.25 -27.13
C ASN A 129 10.30 5.29 -28.24
N TYR A 130 11.59 5.30 -27.88
CA TYR A 130 12.70 5.45 -28.82
C TYR A 130 13.61 4.24 -28.77
N ASP A 131 14.07 3.81 -29.95
CA ASP A 131 14.97 2.65 -30.09
C ASP A 131 16.43 3.02 -29.88
N ASP A 132 16.80 4.28 -30.16
CA ASP A 132 18.15 4.80 -29.93
C ASP A 132 18.20 6.22 -29.34
N ALA A 133 19.41 6.65 -29.00
CA ALA A 133 19.66 7.93 -28.36
C ALA A 133 19.58 9.13 -29.31
N GLU A 134 19.63 8.92 -30.63
CA GLU A 134 19.50 9.97 -31.63
C GLU A 134 18.02 10.31 -31.85
N ASP A 135 17.16 9.29 -31.99
CA ASP A 135 15.70 9.44 -32.05
C ASP A 135 15.17 10.22 -30.83
N ALA A 136 15.71 9.90 -29.64
CA ALA A 136 15.36 10.61 -28.42
C ALA A 136 15.77 12.09 -28.45
N LYS A 137 16.90 12.45 -29.08
CA LYS A 137 17.30 13.86 -29.24
C LYS A 137 16.43 14.57 -30.26
N ASP A 138 16.15 13.93 -31.38
CA ASP A 138 15.30 14.49 -32.45
C ASP A 138 13.92 14.88 -31.91
N SER A 139 13.40 14.11 -30.94
CA SER A 139 12.12 14.40 -30.29
C SER A 139 12.04 15.75 -29.57
N ILE A 140 13.18 16.31 -29.12
CA ILE A 140 13.21 17.58 -28.37
C ILE A 140 13.67 18.77 -29.23
N GLU A 141 14.13 18.56 -30.47
CA GLU A 141 14.73 19.61 -31.31
C GLU A 141 13.80 20.80 -31.54
N ASN A 142 12.51 20.55 -31.78
CA ASN A 142 11.54 21.63 -31.99
C ASN A 142 11.39 22.54 -30.75
N GLN A 143 11.44 21.95 -29.55
CA GLN A 143 11.35 22.70 -28.28
C GLN A 143 12.64 23.47 -28.00
N LEU A 144 13.77 22.99 -28.54
CA LEU A 144 15.09 23.57 -28.37
C LEU A 144 15.34 24.84 -29.20
N ASN A 145 14.53 25.10 -30.23
CA ASN A 145 14.68 26.26 -31.12
C ASN A 145 14.71 27.62 -30.40
N ALA A 146 14.02 27.73 -29.26
CA ALA A 146 13.93 28.96 -28.47
C ALA A 146 15.15 29.21 -27.57
N PHE A 147 16.11 28.29 -27.52
CA PHE A 147 17.27 28.35 -26.63
C PHE A 147 18.58 28.58 -27.40
N ASP A 148 19.61 29.06 -26.69
CA ASP A 148 20.95 29.23 -27.25
C ASP A 148 21.67 27.88 -27.48
N ASP A 149 22.77 27.92 -28.22
CA ASP A 149 23.48 26.70 -28.61
C ASP A 149 24.06 25.92 -27.42
N GLU A 150 24.38 26.62 -26.32
CA GLU A 150 24.87 26.00 -25.10
C GLU A 150 23.77 25.22 -24.38
N ALA A 151 22.60 25.81 -24.20
CA ALA A 151 21.42 25.14 -23.65
C ALA A 151 20.98 23.95 -24.52
N LYS A 152 21.00 24.10 -25.85
CA LYS A 152 20.72 22.99 -26.79
C LYS A 152 21.65 21.81 -26.57
N LYS A 153 22.96 22.08 -26.53
CA LYS A 153 23.99 21.05 -26.30
C LYS A 153 23.79 20.35 -24.95
N LYS A 154 23.43 21.12 -23.92
CA LYS A 154 23.16 20.59 -22.57
C LYS A 154 21.95 19.67 -22.54
N ALA A 155 20.84 20.09 -23.14
CA ALA A 155 19.63 19.29 -23.23
C ALA A 155 19.87 17.96 -23.99
N ARG A 156 20.55 18.02 -25.14
CA ARG A 156 20.94 16.82 -25.93
C ARG A 156 21.80 15.85 -25.11
N LYS A 157 22.74 16.37 -24.32
CA LYS A 157 23.57 15.54 -23.42
C LYS A 157 22.73 14.92 -22.30
N MET A 158 21.78 15.67 -21.75
CA MET A 158 20.91 15.21 -20.66
C MET A 158 19.98 14.10 -21.12
N ILE A 159 19.31 14.26 -22.26
CA ILE A 159 18.38 13.25 -22.80
C ILE A 159 19.12 11.98 -23.22
N SER A 160 20.31 12.11 -23.85
CA SER A 160 21.16 10.96 -24.17
C SER A 160 21.60 10.20 -22.91
N LYS A 161 21.90 10.91 -21.83
CA LYS A 161 22.22 10.29 -20.54
C LYS A 161 21.01 9.59 -19.92
N LEU A 162 19.82 10.18 -20.01
CA LEU A 162 18.59 9.55 -19.54
C LEU A 162 18.33 8.25 -20.33
N PHE A 163 18.41 8.31 -21.66
CA PHE A 163 18.27 7.15 -22.54
C PHE A 163 19.24 6.03 -22.15
N SER A 164 20.53 6.35 -22.03
CA SER A 164 21.56 5.36 -21.67
C SER A 164 21.29 4.71 -20.31
N VAL A 165 20.81 5.45 -19.31
CA VAL A 165 20.52 4.91 -17.98
C VAL A 165 19.28 4.01 -17.96
N VAL A 166 18.26 4.33 -18.77
CA VAL A 166 16.99 3.61 -18.78
C VAL A 166 17.03 2.39 -19.72
N ASN A 167 17.59 2.54 -20.92
CA ASN A 167 17.49 1.54 -21.99
C ASN A 167 18.78 0.72 -22.21
N VAL A 168 19.95 1.23 -21.81
CA VAL A 168 21.25 0.59 -22.14
C VAL A 168 21.96 0.03 -20.90
N SER A 169 21.94 0.77 -19.79
CA SER A 169 22.73 0.45 -18.61
C SER A 169 22.11 -0.70 -17.79
N GLN A 170 22.90 -1.72 -17.50
CA GLN A 170 22.50 -2.83 -16.61
C GLN A 170 22.66 -2.43 -15.13
N ASN A 171 21.79 -1.54 -14.66
CA ASN A 171 21.86 -0.99 -13.30
C ASN A 171 21.14 -1.83 -12.24
N ILE A 172 20.48 -2.92 -12.64
CA ILE A 172 19.64 -3.75 -11.79
C ILE A 172 20.33 -5.09 -11.55
N ASN A 173 20.75 -5.32 -10.30
CA ASN A 173 21.20 -6.64 -9.86
C ASN A 173 20.01 -7.45 -9.38
N TYR A 174 19.99 -8.74 -9.66
CA TYR A 174 18.92 -9.61 -9.18
C TYR A 174 19.37 -11.04 -8.90
N TYR A 175 18.65 -11.69 -7.99
CA TYR A 175 18.73 -13.13 -7.76
C TYR A 175 17.41 -13.79 -8.11
N GLU A 176 17.47 -15.00 -8.64
CA GLU A 176 16.31 -15.81 -9.01
C GLU A 176 16.21 -17.04 -8.12
N GLU A 177 15.16 -17.12 -7.31
CA GLU A 177 14.76 -18.33 -6.59
C GLU A 177 13.90 -19.21 -7.50
N LYS A 178 14.17 -20.51 -7.51
CA LYS A 178 13.53 -21.51 -8.39
C LYS A 178 12.80 -22.61 -7.62
N SER A 179 12.85 -22.57 -6.30
CA SER A 179 12.18 -23.53 -5.43
C SER A 179 10.66 -23.39 -5.53
N ASP A 180 9.97 -24.52 -5.60
CA ASP A 180 8.51 -24.60 -5.47
C ASP A 180 8.06 -24.69 -4.00
N ASP A 181 9.00 -24.78 -3.06
CA ASP A 181 8.73 -24.83 -1.62
C ASP A 181 8.22 -23.48 -1.10
N TYR A 182 6.94 -23.44 -0.75
CA TYR A 182 6.25 -22.28 -0.20
C TYR A 182 6.88 -21.77 1.10
N ASP A 183 7.19 -22.68 2.04
CA ASP A 183 7.68 -22.30 3.36
C ASP A 183 9.07 -21.68 3.26
N LYS A 184 9.91 -22.23 2.38
CA LYS A 184 11.22 -21.65 2.04
C LYS A 184 11.08 -20.25 1.44
N VAL A 185 10.19 -20.08 0.46
CA VAL A 185 9.97 -18.77 -0.21
C VAL A 185 9.43 -17.74 0.77
N LEU A 186 8.52 -18.13 1.65
CA LEU A 186 7.96 -17.29 2.71
C LEU A 186 9.04 -16.89 3.73
N GLU A 187 9.91 -17.81 4.14
CA GLU A 187 11.01 -17.51 5.06
C GLU A 187 11.99 -16.50 4.43
N ILE A 188 12.35 -16.69 3.15
CA ILE A 188 13.19 -15.75 2.40
C ILE A 188 12.51 -14.38 2.33
N PHE A 189 11.20 -14.35 2.06
CA PHE A 189 10.40 -13.12 2.02
C PHE A 189 10.45 -12.37 3.35
N ILE A 190 10.18 -13.06 4.46
CA ILE A 190 10.21 -12.47 5.82
C ILE A 190 11.60 -11.93 6.13
N ARG A 191 12.63 -12.75 5.90
CA ARG A 191 14.02 -12.42 6.26
C ARG A 191 14.56 -11.22 5.47
N THR A 192 14.24 -11.13 4.19
CA THR A 192 14.67 -10.01 3.34
C THR A 192 13.94 -8.71 3.71
N ASN A 193 12.64 -8.79 4.04
CA ASN A 193 11.85 -7.62 4.44
C ASN A 193 12.16 -7.11 5.86
N THR A 194 12.68 -7.95 6.77
CA THR A 194 13.11 -7.50 8.10
C THR A 194 14.26 -6.49 8.09
N GLY A 195 15.01 -6.36 6.99
CA GLY A 195 16.07 -5.35 6.83
C GLY A 195 15.59 -3.98 6.32
N GLY A 196 14.33 -3.85 5.85
CA GLY A 196 13.76 -2.64 5.27
C GLY A 196 12.62 -2.02 6.10
N GLN A 197 11.71 -1.27 5.45
CA GLN A 197 10.45 -0.86 6.10
C GLN A 197 9.68 -2.13 6.48
N LYS A 198 9.43 -2.34 7.78
CA LYS A 198 8.66 -3.50 8.26
C LYS A 198 7.29 -3.49 7.58
N LEU A 199 7.08 -4.43 6.66
CA LEU A 199 5.74 -4.78 6.20
C LEU A 199 4.90 -5.17 7.41
N GLU A 200 3.63 -4.78 7.41
CA GLU A 200 2.72 -5.24 8.45
C GLU A 200 2.54 -6.75 8.31
N TYR A 201 2.46 -7.43 9.44
CA TYR A 201 2.33 -8.88 9.48
C TYR A 201 1.03 -9.34 8.78
N SER A 202 -0.01 -8.49 8.77
CA SER A 202 -1.20 -8.68 7.94
C SER A 202 -0.89 -8.83 6.46
N ASP A 203 0.07 -8.10 5.89
CA ASP A 203 0.34 -8.20 4.45
C ASP A 203 0.96 -9.56 4.07
N ILE A 204 1.78 -10.14 4.96
CA ILE A 204 2.31 -11.51 4.82
C ILE A 204 1.18 -12.55 4.98
N LEU A 205 0.26 -12.30 5.91
CA LEU A 205 -0.87 -13.20 6.14
C LEU A 205 -1.90 -13.12 5.03
N LEU A 206 -2.15 -11.95 4.46
CA LEU A 206 -3.07 -11.72 3.35
C LEU A 206 -2.59 -12.42 2.07
N SER A 207 -1.28 -12.43 1.80
CA SER A 207 -0.73 -13.22 0.69
C SER A 207 -0.93 -14.73 0.89
N THR A 208 -0.90 -15.19 2.15
CA THR A 208 -1.19 -16.59 2.52
C THR A 208 -2.68 -16.91 2.51
N ALA A 209 -3.52 -15.96 2.93
CA ALA A 209 -4.96 -16.12 3.14
C ALA A 209 -5.73 -16.09 1.82
N THR A 210 -5.30 -15.26 0.86
CA THR A 210 -5.93 -15.21 -0.47
C THR A 210 -5.87 -16.56 -1.17
N ALA A 211 -4.80 -17.33 -0.96
CA ALA A 211 -4.66 -18.67 -1.52
C ALA A 211 -5.50 -19.75 -0.78
N LYS A 212 -6.10 -19.42 0.38
CA LYS A 212 -6.74 -20.39 1.28
C LYS A 212 -8.23 -20.14 1.54
N TRP A 213 -8.76 -18.95 1.29
CA TRP A 213 -10.21 -18.69 1.28
C TRP A 213 -10.83 -19.39 0.06
N ARG A 214 -12.06 -19.90 0.24
CA ARG A 214 -12.73 -20.79 -0.72
C ARG A 214 -13.50 -20.02 -1.79
N ASN A 215 -14.18 -18.95 -1.38
CA ASN A 215 -15.15 -18.23 -2.21
C ASN A 215 -14.83 -16.74 -2.33
N LEU A 216 -14.18 -16.16 -1.32
CA LEU A 216 -13.89 -14.74 -1.25
C LEU A 216 -12.40 -14.46 -1.45
N ASN A 217 -12.06 -13.34 -2.11
CA ASN A 217 -10.69 -12.85 -2.16
C ASN A 217 -10.37 -12.11 -0.85
N ALA A 218 -9.66 -12.77 0.06
CA ALA A 218 -9.34 -12.24 1.39
C ALA A 218 -8.70 -10.84 1.34
N ARG A 219 -7.77 -10.61 0.40
CA ARG A 219 -7.07 -9.33 0.29
C ARG A 219 -8.02 -8.21 -0.13
N GLU A 220 -8.88 -8.46 -1.11
CA GLU A 220 -9.86 -7.47 -1.57
C GLU A 220 -10.86 -7.14 -0.46
N GLU A 221 -11.50 -8.16 0.11
CA GLU A 221 -12.48 -7.99 1.20
C GLU A 221 -11.92 -7.21 2.39
N ILE A 222 -10.69 -7.52 2.82
CA ILE A 222 -10.06 -6.86 3.96
C ILE A 222 -9.69 -5.41 3.63
N ASN A 223 -9.20 -5.13 2.41
CA ASN A 223 -8.90 -3.77 1.99
C ASN A 223 -10.17 -2.93 1.86
N GLU A 224 -11.20 -3.46 1.21
CA GLU A 224 -12.48 -2.78 1.03
C GLU A 224 -13.13 -2.49 2.38
N PHE A 225 -13.20 -3.49 3.27
CA PHE A 225 -13.74 -3.28 4.61
C PHE A 225 -12.93 -2.28 5.43
N THR A 226 -11.60 -2.30 5.33
CA THR A 226 -10.73 -1.30 6.00
C THR A 226 -11.04 0.12 5.50
N ASP A 227 -11.22 0.29 4.19
CA ASP A 227 -11.58 1.57 3.58
C ASP A 227 -12.99 2.03 3.97
N GLU A 228 -13.94 1.10 4.11
CA GLU A 228 -15.30 1.37 4.57
C GLU A 228 -15.33 1.87 6.01
N ILE A 229 -14.67 1.17 6.94
CA ILE A 229 -14.67 1.57 8.35
C ILE A 229 -13.96 2.91 8.57
N ASN A 230 -12.94 3.21 7.76
CA ASN A 230 -12.22 4.49 7.80
C ASN A 230 -13.05 5.67 7.30
N LYS A 231 -14.16 5.43 6.57
CA LYS A 231 -15.10 6.47 6.13
C LYS A 231 -16.22 6.74 7.14
N ILE A 232 -16.31 5.96 8.22
CA ILE A 232 -17.37 6.15 9.23
C ILE A 232 -17.16 7.45 10.00
N GLY A 233 -18.24 8.22 10.21
CA GLY A 233 -18.23 9.41 11.04
C GLY A 233 -17.40 10.55 10.44
N THR A 234 -16.46 11.09 11.21
CA THR A 234 -15.52 12.13 10.76
C THR A 234 -14.25 11.56 10.10
N GLY A 235 -14.17 10.24 9.96
CA GLY A 235 -13.03 9.52 9.39
C GLY A 235 -12.07 8.96 10.46
N TYR A 236 -11.54 7.77 10.17
CA TYR A 236 -10.55 7.06 11.00
C TYR A 236 -9.35 6.59 10.19
N ASN A 237 -8.29 6.17 10.89
CA ASN A 237 -7.10 5.57 10.28
C ASN A 237 -6.80 4.18 10.89
N PHE A 238 -7.74 3.25 10.75
CA PHE A 238 -7.54 1.83 11.04
C PHE A 238 -6.70 1.18 9.93
N GLY A 239 -5.70 0.39 10.34
CA GLY A 239 -4.92 -0.45 9.45
C GLY A 239 -5.50 -1.86 9.32
N LYS A 240 -4.99 -2.64 8.35
CA LYS A 240 -5.44 -4.02 8.08
C LYS A 240 -5.19 -4.94 9.27
N ASP A 241 -4.12 -4.70 10.02
CA ASP A 241 -3.84 -5.43 11.27
C ASP A 241 -4.97 -5.34 12.29
N PHE A 242 -5.68 -4.21 12.36
CA PHE A 242 -6.84 -4.07 13.27
C PHE A 242 -8.00 -4.95 12.80
N VAL A 243 -8.32 -4.92 11.50
CA VAL A 243 -9.38 -5.73 10.90
C VAL A 243 -9.09 -7.22 11.07
N MET A 244 -7.87 -7.66 10.76
CA MET A 244 -7.45 -9.04 10.90
C MET A 244 -7.48 -9.53 12.35
N LYS A 245 -7.00 -8.71 13.29
CA LYS A 245 -7.13 -9.03 14.72
C LYS A 245 -8.59 -9.11 15.16
N GLY A 246 -9.44 -8.23 14.66
CA GLY A 246 -10.88 -8.28 14.91
C GLY A 246 -11.50 -9.57 14.40
N ALA A 247 -11.16 -10.00 13.18
CA ALA A 247 -11.63 -11.26 12.60
C ALA A 247 -11.24 -12.47 13.46
N MET A 248 -9.98 -12.55 13.90
CA MET A 248 -9.55 -13.62 14.81
C MET A 248 -10.24 -13.57 16.18
N TYR A 249 -10.45 -12.36 16.70
CA TYR A 249 -11.06 -12.15 18.00
C TYR A 249 -12.54 -12.55 18.00
N LEU A 250 -13.26 -12.20 16.94
CA LEU A 250 -14.70 -12.45 16.83
C LEU A 250 -15.02 -13.88 16.35
N THR A 251 -14.10 -14.55 15.66
CA THR A 251 -14.31 -15.93 15.19
C THR A 251 -13.98 -16.95 16.28
N GLU A 252 -15.00 -17.59 16.86
CA GLU A 252 -14.88 -18.51 18.00
C GLU A 252 -13.78 -19.57 17.83
N ASN A 253 -13.16 -19.97 18.96
CA ASN A 253 -12.13 -21.01 19.04
C ASN A 253 -10.78 -20.73 18.32
N LEU A 254 -10.56 -19.51 17.81
CA LEU A 254 -9.25 -19.11 17.28
C LEU A 254 -8.35 -18.48 18.35
N PRO A 255 -7.04 -18.78 18.38
CA PRO A 255 -6.12 -18.09 19.28
C PRO A 255 -6.01 -16.61 18.88
N ILE A 256 -6.18 -15.71 19.85
CA ILE A 256 -6.06 -14.25 19.64
C ILE A 256 -4.60 -13.85 19.38
N GLN A 257 -3.64 -14.71 19.75
CA GLN A 257 -2.24 -14.49 19.44
C GLN A 257 -2.03 -14.44 17.93
N TYR A 258 -1.66 -13.26 17.47
CA TYR A 258 -1.35 -12.93 16.07
C TYR A 258 -0.02 -13.56 15.66
N LYS A 259 -0.03 -14.89 15.46
CA LYS A 259 1.12 -15.73 15.08
C LYS A 259 0.79 -16.51 13.81
N LEU A 260 1.78 -16.77 12.96
CA LEU A 260 1.68 -17.46 11.66
C LEU A 260 1.12 -18.87 11.85
N SER A 261 1.50 -19.54 12.93
CA SER A 261 0.96 -20.85 13.32
C SER A 261 -0.56 -20.84 13.54
N SER A 262 -1.15 -19.68 13.83
CA SER A 262 -2.59 -19.49 14.03
C SER A 262 -3.37 -19.38 12.71
N PHE A 263 -2.70 -19.16 11.58
CA PHE A 263 -3.33 -18.97 10.26
C PHE A 263 -3.24 -20.23 9.39
N THR A 264 -3.71 -21.34 9.96
CA THR A 264 -3.91 -22.59 9.22
C THR A 264 -5.06 -22.45 8.23
N LYS A 265 -5.11 -23.32 7.20
CA LYS A 265 -6.22 -23.34 6.23
C LYS A 265 -7.58 -23.42 6.93
N LYS A 266 -7.72 -24.35 7.89
CA LYS A 266 -8.92 -24.52 8.70
C LYS A 266 -9.35 -23.23 9.43
N ASN A 267 -8.39 -22.51 10.00
CA ASN A 267 -8.69 -21.28 10.73
C ASN A 267 -9.10 -20.14 9.79
N LEU A 268 -8.47 -20.06 8.63
CA LEU A 268 -8.80 -19.07 7.60
C LEU A 268 -10.19 -19.30 6.99
N GLU A 269 -10.56 -20.56 6.73
CA GLU A 269 -11.91 -20.93 6.29
C GLU A 269 -12.96 -20.59 7.36
N CYS A 270 -12.64 -20.80 8.64
CA CYS A 270 -13.53 -20.41 9.74
C CYS A 270 -13.73 -18.88 9.81
N ILE A 271 -12.68 -18.10 9.54
CA ILE A 271 -12.79 -16.64 9.47
C ILE A 271 -13.67 -16.22 8.28
N GLU A 272 -13.49 -16.84 7.12
CA GLU A 272 -14.32 -16.59 5.93
C GLU A 272 -15.80 -16.86 6.21
N ASP A 273 -16.11 -17.97 6.88
CA ASP A 273 -17.49 -18.37 7.21
C ASP A 273 -18.20 -17.38 8.16
N HIS A 274 -17.45 -16.64 8.98
CA HIS A 274 -17.97 -15.63 9.92
C HIS A 274 -17.65 -14.20 9.49
N TRP A 275 -17.23 -14.00 8.23
CA TRP A 275 -16.69 -12.73 7.78
C TRP A 275 -17.73 -11.61 7.78
N ASP A 276 -18.94 -11.85 7.29
CA ASP A 276 -20.00 -10.84 7.26
C ASP A 276 -20.44 -10.42 8.67
N GLU A 277 -20.57 -11.37 9.60
CA GLU A 277 -20.86 -11.07 11.01
C GLU A 277 -19.74 -10.24 11.66
N THR A 278 -18.49 -10.53 11.31
CA THR A 278 -17.31 -9.79 11.76
C THR A 278 -17.36 -8.36 11.25
N LYS A 279 -17.66 -8.16 9.94
CA LYS A 279 -17.79 -6.83 9.33
C LYS A 279 -18.85 -6.00 10.04
N ASP A 280 -20.03 -6.57 10.25
CA ASP A 280 -21.13 -5.91 10.94
C ASP A 280 -20.78 -5.54 12.38
N ALA A 281 -20.19 -6.46 13.14
CA ALA A 281 -19.81 -6.23 14.54
C ALA A 281 -18.80 -5.08 14.69
N ILE A 282 -17.74 -5.10 13.88
CA ILE A 282 -16.70 -4.06 13.90
C ILE A 282 -17.29 -2.73 13.44
N ALA A 283 -18.01 -2.70 12.33
CA ALA A 283 -18.62 -1.46 11.82
C ALA A 283 -19.61 -0.85 12.81
N ASN A 284 -20.41 -1.67 13.49
CA ASN A 284 -21.34 -1.21 14.52
C ASN A 284 -20.61 -0.66 15.75
N SER A 285 -19.51 -1.28 16.17
CA SER A 285 -18.69 -0.74 17.26
C SER A 285 -18.14 0.65 16.93
N ILE A 286 -17.66 0.86 15.69
CA ILE A 286 -17.12 2.14 15.22
C ILE A 286 -18.23 3.18 15.10
N LYS A 287 -19.38 2.83 14.53
CA LYS A 287 -20.56 3.72 14.45
C LYS A 287 -21.01 4.16 15.84
N LEU A 288 -20.99 3.25 16.82
CA LEU A 288 -21.38 3.56 18.20
C LEU A 288 -20.43 4.55 18.85
N VAL A 289 -19.11 4.32 18.78
CA VAL A 289 -18.14 5.25 19.37
C VAL A 289 -18.08 6.59 18.65
N SER A 290 -18.32 6.61 17.34
CA SER A 290 -18.43 7.85 16.57
C SER A 290 -19.58 8.73 17.10
N ARG A 291 -20.73 8.13 17.44
CA ARG A 291 -21.85 8.84 18.05
C ARG A 291 -21.55 9.40 19.44
N TYR A 292 -20.63 8.78 20.18
CA TYR A 292 -20.14 9.32 21.45
C TYR A 292 -19.14 10.46 21.29
N GLY A 293 -18.76 10.82 20.05
CA GLY A 293 -17.78 11.87 19.76
C GLY A 293 -16.33 11.39 19.71
N PHE A 294 -16.09 10.08 19.69
CA PHE A 294 -14.73 9.57 19.46
C PHE A 294 -14.34 9.75 17.99
N THR A 295 -13.13 10.24 17.76
CA THR A 295 -12.50 10.47 16.46
C THR A 295 -11.15 9.77 16.44
N ASP A 296 -10.49 9.68 15.28
CA ASP A 296 -9.14 9.10 15.19
C ASP A 296 -8.15 9.73 16.18
N LYS A 297 -8.29 11.03 16.47
CA LYS A 297 -7.38 11.78 17.34
C LYS A 297 -7.48 11.41 18.82
N ASN A 298 -8.64 10.93 19.29
CA ASN A 298 -8.86 10.65 20.71
C ASN A 298 -9.07 9.16 21.01
N LEU A 299 -9.22 8.32 19.99
CA LEU A 299 -9.24 6.86 20.13
C LEU A 299 -7.81 6.28 20.13
N VAL A 300 -7.06 6.56 21.19
CA VAL A 300 -5.63 6.20 21.29
C VAL A 300 -5.41 4.67 21.25
N ALA A 301 -6.34 3.88 21.80
CA ALA A 301 -6.26 2.42 21.80
C ALA A 301 -7.40 1.80 20.97
N ARG A 302 -7.15 1.58 19.67
CA ARG A 302 -8.14 1.05 18.71
C ARG A 302 -8.69 -0.33 19.09
N LEU A 303 -7.87 -1.19 19.71
CA LEU A 303 -8.27 -2.54 20.10
C LEU A 303 -9.33 -2.59 21.21
N VAL A 304 -9.62 -1.46 21.89
CA VAL A 304 -10.75 -1.35 22.83
C VAL A 304 -12.10 -1.58 22.14
N LEU A 305 -12.17 -1.43 20.82
CA LEU A 305 -13.38 -1.66 20.05
C LEU A 305 -13.74 -3.14 19.92
N LEU A 306 -12.79 -4.08 20.04
CA LEU A 306 -13.05 -5.49 19.79
C LEU A 306 -14.00 -6.13 20.82
N PRO A 307 -13.84 -5.93 22.14
CA PRO A 307 -14.84 -6.39 23.12
C PRO A 307 -16.22 -5.79 22.88
N ILE A 308 -16.30 -4.53 22.43
CA ILE A 308 -17.56 -3.86 22.11
C ILE A 308 -18.20 -4.52 20.89
N ALA A 309 -17.42 -4.78 19.84
CA ALA A 309 -17.88 -5.49 18.66
C ALA A 309 -18.45 -6.86 19.04
N GLN A 310 -17.75 -7.63 19.88
CA GLN A 310 -18.23 -8.92 20.37
C GLN A 310 -19.56 -8.78 21.13
N TYR A 311 -19.66 -7.82 22.06
CA TYR A 311 -20.89 -7.56 22.80
C TYR A 311 -22.07 -7.19 21.88
N LEU A 312 -21.82 -6.39 20.84
CA LEU A 312 -22.84 -5.94 19.90
C LEU A 312 -23.34 -7.04 18.97
N ARG A 313 -22.61 -8.15 18.77
CA ARG A 313 -23.08 -9.30 17.97
C ARG A 313 -24.37 -9.91 18.50
N GLY A 314 -24.54 -9.93 19.82
CA GLY A 314 -25.75 -10.46 20.47
C GLY A 314 -26.94 -9.49 20.49
N LYS A 315 -26.83 -8.30 19.89
CA LYS A 315 -27.87 -7.26 19.93
C LYS A 315 -28.71 -7.23 18.65
N ASN A 316 -29.98 -6.86 18.80
CA ASN A 316 -30.92 -6.76 17.69
C ASN A 316 -30.57 -5.62 16.72
N LYS A 317 -30.98 -5.79 15.45
CA LYS A 317 -30.91 -4.73 14.44
C LYS A 317 -31.64 -3.49 14.94
N GLY A 318 -30.95 -2.34 14.92
CA GLY A 318 -31.48 -1.07 15.43
C GLY A 318 -31.10 -0.73 16.88
N TYR A 319 -30.38 -1.61 17.59
CA TYR A 319 -29.89 -1.34 18.96
C TYR A 319 -29.22 0.03 19.06
N LEU A 320 -28.32 0.37 18.13
CA LEU A 320 -27.56 1.63 18.15
C LEU A 320 -28.47 2.88 18.17
N THR A 321 -29.63 2.83 17.53
CA THR A 321 -30.60 3.95 17.45
C THR A 321 -31.78 3.78 18.38
N SER A 322 -31.81 2.71 19.17
CA SER A 322 -32.93 2.41 20.06
C SER A 322 -33.12 3.51 21.10
N SER A 323 -34.36 3.92 21.29
CA SER A 323 -34.78 4.81 22.38
C SER A 323 -35.40 4.04 23.55
N ASN A 324 -35.29 2.71 23.55
CA ASN A 324 -35.70 1.91 24.69
C ASN A 324 -34.80 2.24 25.90
N LEU A 325 -35.40 2.51 27.05
CA LEU A 325 -34.70 2.83 28.29
C LEU A 325 -33.55 1.87 28.62
N LYS A 326 -33.77 0.56 28.45
CA LYS A 326 -32.74 -0.46 28.73
C LYS A 326 -31.56 -0.37 27.75
N ASP A 327 -31.84 -0.14 26.47
CA ASP A 327 -30.80 -0.02 25.46
C ASP A 327 -30.00 1.27 25.64
N VAL A 328 -30.65 2.37 26.03
CA VAL A 328 -29.99 3.66 26.31
C VAL A 328 -29.10 3.54 27.55
N GLU A 329 -29.55 2.86 28.61
CA GLU A 329 -28.75 2.60 29.79
C GLU A 329 -27.50 1.77 29.45
N ASP A 330 -27.68 0.71 28.67
CA ASP A 330 -26.59 -0.16 28.20
C ASP A 330 -25.58 0.62 27.33
N GLN A 331 -26.06 1.42 26.36
CA GLN A 331 -25.21 2.32 25.58
C GLN A 331 -24.42 3.31 26.46
N ASN A 332 -25.04 3.92 27.46
CA ASN A 332 -24.35 4.82 28.38
C ASN A 332 -23.28 4.09 29.21
N ASN A 333 -23.53 2.83 29.57
CA ASN A 333 -22.54 2.00 30.26
C ASN A 333 -21.35 1.66 29.36
N ILE A 334 -21.59 1.35 28.08
CA ILE A 334 -20.52 1.16 27.08
C ILE A 334 -19.68 2.44 26.95
N GLN A 335 -20.33 3.61 26.86
CA GLN A 335 -19.62 4.89 26.77
C GLN A 335 -18.70 5.12 27.97
N LYS A 336 -19.21 4.93 29.20
CA LYS A 336 -18.42 5.04 30.43
C LYS A 336 -17.26 4.05 30.44
N TRP A 337 -17.50 2.81 30.02
CA TRP A 337 -16.49 1.76 29.96
C TRP A 337 -15.35 2.12 29.01
N ILE A 338 -15.64 2.60 27.79
CA ILE A 338 -14.62 3.05 26.83
C ILE A 338 -13.76 4.17 27.42
N ILE A 339 -14.40 5.20 27.99
CA ILE A 339 -13.69 6.34 28.57
C ILE A 339 -12.73 5.86 29.66
N MET A 340 -13.20 4.96 30.54
CA MET A 340 -12.36 4.39 31.60
C MET A 340 -11.21 3.54 31.06
N MET A 341 -11.45 2.74 30.01
CA MET A 341 -10.42 1.92 29.36
C MET A 341 -9.33 2.77 28.72
N LEU A 342 -9.70 3.86 28.05
CA LEU A 342 -8.78 4.80 27.40
C LEU A 342 -7.98 5.59 28.44
N LEU A 343 -8.64 6.15 29.46
CA LEU A 343 -7.98 6.93 30.52
C LEU A 343 -7.00 6.11 31.34
N LYS A 344 -7.35 4.86 31.67
CA LYS A 344 -6.48 3.96 32.45
C LYS A 344 -5.39 3.29 31.61
N GLY A 345 -5.39 3.45 30.27
CA GLY A 345 -4.43 2.81 29.39
C GLY A 345 -4.41 1.28 29.51
N VAL A 346 -5.58 0.66 29.72
CA VAL A 346 -5.67 -0.76 30.10
C VAL A 346 -5.09 -1.66 29.00
N LEU A 347 -5.26 -1.33 27.73
CA LEU A 347 -4.69 -2.08 26.60
C LEU A 347 -3.28 -1.59 26.23
N GLY A 348 -2.36 -1.65 27.19
CA GLY A 348 -0.93 -1.38 27.01
C GLY A 348 -0.12 -2.62 26.60
N SER A 349 1.02 -2.86 27.26
CA SER A 349 2.03 -3.87 26.89
C SER A 349 1.57 -5.35 26.86
N SER A 350 0.37 -5.67 27.36
CA SER A 350 -0.19 -7.04 27.39
C SER A 350 -1.61 -7.12 26.80
N THR A 351 -1.83 -6.40 25.69
CA THR A 351 -3.14 -6.26 25.04
C THR A 351 -3.80 -7.60 24.72
N ASP A 352 -3.08 -8.55 24.10
CA ASP A 352 -3.66 -9.83 23.66
C ASP A 352 -4.17 -10.68 24.83
N ASN A 353 -3.46 -10.71 25.96
CA ASN A 353 -3.89 -11.45 27.16
C ASN A 353 -5.15 -10.84 27.77
N LYS A 354 -5.24 -9.51 27.78
CA LYS A 354 -6.42 -8.79 28.31
C LYS A 354 -7.63 -9.00 27.40
N LEU A 355 -7.44 -8.91 26.09
CA LEU A 355 -8.49 -9.23 25.12
C LEU A 355 -8.98 -10.67 25.31
N ASN A 356 -8.07 -11.63 25.51
CA ASN A 356 -8.45 -13.03 25.75
C ASN A 356 -9.31 -13.21 27.00
N SER A 357 -9.02 -12.46 28.07
CA SER A 357 -9.86 -12.49 29.27
C SER A 357 -11.25 -11.83 29.08
N MET A 358 -11.38 -10.91 28.12
CA MET A 358 -12.63 -10.20 27.84
C MET A 358 -13.52 -10.92 26.82
N ARG A 359 -12.96 -11.83 26.03
CA ARG A 359 -13.67 -12.53 24.95
C ARG A 359 -14.86 -13.41 25.39
N PRO A 360 -14.83 -14.11 26.54
CA PRO A 360 -15.96 -14.92 27.00
C PRO A 360 -17.13 -14.10 27.55
N VAL A 361 -16.96 -12.78 27.68
CA VAL A 361 -17.91 -11.82 28.25
C VAL A 361 -18.57 -11.06 27.11
#